data_AF-A0A2D2DSE8-F1
#
_entry.id   AF-A0A2D2DSE8-F1
#
_cell.length_a   1.000
_cell.length_b   1.000
_cell.length_c   1.000
_cell.angle_alpha   90.00
_cell.angle_beta   90.00
_cell.angle_gamma   90.00
#
_symmetry.space_group_name_H-M   'P 1'
#
loop_
_entity.id
_entity.type
_entity.pdbx_description
1 polymer ?
#
loop_
_entity_poly.entity_id
_entity_poly.type
_entity_poly.pdbx_seq_one_letter_code
_entity_poly.pdbx_strand_id
1 'polypeptide(L)' 'MAKLNKAPDGAVKARVLVGCALGNCDDVVEVAVDDLPGLVGVVDADPAAVAYAETLTKE' A
#
# COMPACT_ATOMS: atom_id res chain seq x y z
N MET A 1 -10.20 -10.75 15.34
CA MET A 1 -9.42 -9.93 14.40
C MET A 1 -10.40 -9.42 13.33
N ALA A 2 -10.82 -8.17 13.43
CA ALA A 2 -11.75 -7.59 12.48
C ALA A 2 -11.04 -7.43 11.13
N LYS A 3 -11.53 -8.12 10.11
CA LYS A 3 -11.16 -7.87 8.72
C LYS A 3 -11.74 -6.50 8.37
N LEU A 4 -10.89 -5.49 8.26
CA LEU A 4 -11.30 -4.13 7.90
C LEU A 4 -11.65 -4.11 6.41
N ASN A 5 -12.78 -4.72 6.06
CA ASN A 5 -13.37 -4.60 4.73
C ASN A 5 -14.03 -3.22 4.64
N LYS A 6 -13.24 -2.20 4.30
CA LYS A 6 -13.58 -0.98 3.56
C LYS A 6 -12.51 0.05 3.89
N ALA A 7 -11.66 0.35 2.92
CA ALA A 7 -10.86 1.58 2.89
C ALA A 7 -11.74 2.74 3.42
N PRO A 8 -11.32 3.47 4.47
CA PRO A 8 -12.02 4.67 4.89
C PRO A 8 -12.12 5.59 3.65
N ASP A 9 -13.24 6.29 3.47
CA ASP A 9 -13.48 7.13 2.30
C ASP A 9 -12.30 8.11 2.11
N GLY A 10 -11.36 7.78 1.20
CA GLY A 10 -10.07 8.48 1.06
C GLY A 10 -8.81 7.64 1.27
N ALA A 11 -8.87 6.32 1.46
CA ALA A 11 -7.69 5.46 1.39
C ALA A 11 -7.44 4.95 -0.04
N VAL A 12 -6.16 4.90 -0.42
CA VAL A 12 -5.68 4.36 -1.69
C VAL A 12 -4.76 3.16 -1.45
N LYS A 13 -4.66 2.29 -2.45
CA LYS A 13 -3.65 1.23 -2.46
C LYS A 13 -2.28 1.82 -2.77
N ALA A 14 -1.26 1.35 -2.07
CA ALA A 14 0.12 1.66 -2.35
C ALA A 14 1.01 0.42 -2.17
N ARG A 15 2.02 0.30 -3.03
CA ARG A 15 3.10 -0.69 -2.92
C ARG A 15 4.11 -0.21 -1.89
N VAL A 16 4.50 -1.06 -0.95
CA VAL A 16 5.60 -0.76 -0.04
C VAL A 16 6.95 -0.88 -0.77
N LEU A 17 7.77 0.16 -0.70
CA LEU A 17 9.08 0.22 -1.34
C LEU A 17 10.21 -0.30 -0.42
N VAL A 18 10.02 -0.18 0.89
CA VAL A 18 10.99 -0.60 1.91
C VAL A 18 10.28 -1.28 3.07
N GLY A 19 10.84 -2.38 3.58
CA GLY A 19 10.28 -3.09 4.73
C GLY A 19 10.18 -2.18 5.95
N CYS A 20 8.97 -1.99 6.47
CA CYS A 20 8.66 -1.10 7.58
C CYS A 20 7.46 -1.60 8.39
N ALA A 21 6.96 -0.78 9.31
CA ALA A 21 5.79 -1.13 10.13
C ALA A 21 4.49 -1.34 9.32
N LEU A 22 4.41 -0.83 8.08
CA LEU A 22 3.26 -1.01 7.20
C LEU A 22 3.23 -2.38 6.51
N GLY A 23 4.41 -2.98 6.26
CA GLY A 23 4.54 -4.22 5.51
C GLY A 23 5.97 -4.46 5.03
N ASN A 24 6.17 -5.57 4.32
CA ASN A 24 7.42 -5.88 3.63
C ASN A 24 7.49 -5.16 2.29
N CYS A 25 8.68 -5.09 1.70
CA CYS A 25 8.82 -4.63 0.31
C CYS A 25 7.87 -5.43 -0.59
N ASP A 26 7.25 -4.74 -1.55
CA ASP A 26 6.28 -5.27 -2.50
C ASP A 26 4.91 -5.66 -1.93
N ASP A 27 4.67 -5.48 -0.62
CA ASP A 27 3.32 -5.61 -0.08
C ASP A 27 2.42 -4.48 -0.59
N VAL A 28 1.15 -4.80 -0.85
CA VAL A 28 0.12 -3.82 -1.20
C VAL A 28 -0.70 -3.50 0.05
N VAL A 29 -0.66 -2.24 0.46
CA VAL A 29 -1.34 -1.75 1.67
C VAL A 29 -2.31 -0.62 1.35
N GLU A 30 -3.33 -0.45 2.18
CA GLU A 30 -4.26 0.68 2.11
C GLU A 30 -3.74 1.82 3.00
N VAL A 31 -3.59 3.01 2.42
CA VAL A 31 -3.04 4.20 3.08
C VAL A 31 -4.00 5.37 2.87
N ALA A 32 -4.23 6.19 3.90
CA ALA A 32 -5.02 7.41 3.73
C ALA A 32 -4.31 8.40 2.79
N VAL A 33 -5.05 9.04 1.89
CA VAL A 33 -4.50 10.03 0.94
C VAL A 33 -3.81 11.18 1.68
N ASP A 34 -4.31 11.57 2.85
CA ASP A 34 -3.72 12.62 3.69
C ASP A 34 -2.33 12.24 4.24
N ASP A 35 -2.04 10.94 4.37
CA ASP A 35 -0.77 10.43 4.90
C ASP A 35 0.28 10.19 3.80
N LEU A 36 -0.12 10.06 2.53
CA LEU A 36 0.79 9.82 1.40
C LEU A 36 1.97 10.80 1.31
N PRO A 37 1.79 12.13 1.50
CA PRO A 37 2.90 13.07 1.45
C PRO A 37 3.98 12.78 2.51
N GLY A 38 3.60 12.18 3.65
CA GLY A 38 4.51 11.78 4.72
C GLY A 38 5.21 10.43 4.46
N LEU A 39 4.78 9.68 3.44
CA LEU A 39 5.28 8.33 3.13
C LEU A 39 6.04 8.27 1.80
N VAL A 40 6.44 9.41 1.25
CA VAL A 40 7.27 9.49 0.04
C VAL A 40 8.57 8.72 0.25
N GLY A 41 8.83 7.75 -0.64
CA GLY A 41 9.99 6.86 -0.54
C GLY A 41 9.80 5.65 0.37
N VAL A 42 8.67 5.55 1.07
CA VAL A 42 8.27 4.37 1.84
C VAL A 42 7.24 3.55 1.10
N VAL A 43 6.25 4.21 0.49
CA VAL A 43 5.22 3.59 -0.34
C VAL A 43 5.10 4.29 -1.69
N ASP A 44 4.53 3.57 -2.66
CA ASP A 44 4.26 4.05 -4.01
C ASP A 44 2.79 3.78 -4.36
N ALA A 45 2.01 4.84 -4.44
CA ALA A 45 0.59 4.81 -4.79
C ALA A 45 0.35 4.86 -6.32
N ASP A 46 1.40 4.82 -7.15
CA ASP A 46 1.24 4.74 -8.60
C ASP A 46 0.49 3.45 -8.97
N PRO A 47 -0.57 3.53 -9.80
CA PRO A 47 -1.35 2.35 -10.20
C PRO A 47 -0.50 1.24 -10.85
N ALA A 48 0.57 1.58 -11.57
CA ALA A 48 1.47 0.61 -12.17
C ALA A 48 2.35 -0.10 -11.12
N ALA A 49 2.78 0.62 -10.09
CA ALA A 49 3.53 0.04 -8.97
C ALA A 49 2.66 -0.93 -8.17
N VAL A 50 1.42 -0.54 -7.89
CA VAL A 50 0.42 -1.42 -7.23
C VAL A 50 0.13 -2.65 -8.08
N ALA A 51 -0.13 -2.48 -9.38
CA ALA A 51 -0.39 -3.60 -10.28
C ALA A 51 0.78 -4.59 -10.34
N TYR A 52 2.03 -4.08 -10.36
CA TYR A 52 3.22 -4.92 -10.30
C TYR A 52 3.29 -5.73 -9.01
N ALA A 53 3.11 -5.09 -7.85
CA ALA A 53 3.10 -5.76 -6.56
C ALA A 53 2.00 -6.83 -6.44
N GLU A 54 0.80 -6.56 -6.97
CA GLU A 54 -0.29 -7.54 -7.06
C GLU A 54 0.06 -8.76 -7.94
N THR A 55 1.07 -8.67 -8.83
CA THR A 55 1.54 -9.85 -9.59
C THR A 55 2.50 -10.74 -8.79
N LEU A 56 3.19 -10.19 -7.79
CA LEU A 56 4.20 -10.91 -7.01
C LEU A 56 3.59 -11.78 -5.90
N THR A 57 2.37 -11.46 -5.46
CA THR A 57 1.65 -12.14 -4.37
C THR A 57 0.86 -13.38 -4.83
N LYS A 58 1.01 -13.80 -6.09
CA LYS A 58 0.42 -15.04 -6.61
C LYS A 58 1.32 -16.25 -6.28
N GLU A 59 1.09 -16.83 -5.10
CA GLU A 59 1.42 -18.23 -4.80
C GLU A 59 0.16 -19.04 -4.47
#